data_AF-A0AAU7TF18-F1
#
_entry.id   AF-A0AAU7TF18-F1
#
_cell.length_a   1.000
_cell.length_b   1.000
_cell.length_c   1.000
_cell.angle_alpha   90.00
_cell.angle_beta   90.00
_cell.angle_gamma   90.00
#
_symmetry.space_group_name_H-M   'P 1'
#
loop_
_entity.id
_entity.type
_entity.pdbx_description
1 polymer ?
#
loop_
_entity_poly.entity_id
_entity_poly.type
_entity_poly.pdbx_seq_one_letter_code
_entity_poly.pdbx_strand_id
1 'polypeptide(L)'
;MTTAWTSLTFWPGTSPDPRGDVLPTLYCYACERLVRRLRDLVDVQEAAHRIAVDRGYRLGPLFVEEDDSGQAMEALICAATSNRAGAAVAVPHRGHFVPLGWPDEWQQLLELVTGRPLVLTSPAP
;
A
#
# COMPACT_ATOMS: atom_id res chain seq x y z
N MET A 1 37.15 2.89 11.19
CA MET A 1 36.50 3.34 9.94
C MET A 1 35.67 2.19 9.40
N THR A 2 34.41 2.49 9.18
CA THR A 2 33.26 1.59 8.94
C THR A 2 33.12 1.32 7.45
N THR A 3 32.72 0.10 7.06
CA THR A 3 31.66 -0.09 6.06
C THR A 3 31.08 -1.49 6.18
N ALA A 4 29.83 -1.53 6.63
CA ALA A 4 28.95 -2.68 6.59
C ALA A 4 28.51 -2.94 5.14
N TRP A 5 28.56 -4.21 4.72
CA TRP A 5 27.84 -4.66 3.53
C TRP A 5 26.51 -5.22 4.01
N THR A 6 25.46 -4.44 3.89
CA THR A 6 24.10 -4.86 4.22
C THR A 6 23.63 -5.87 3.18
N SER A 7 23.29 -7.07 3.64
CA SER A 7 22.65 -8.12 2.85
C SER A 7 21.42 -7.58 2.10
N LEU A 8 21.49 -7.59 0.78
CA LEU A 8 20.31 -7.57 -0.07
C LEU A 8 19.63 -8.94 0.07
N THR A 9 18.56 -9.00 0.86
CA THR A 9 17.67 -10.16 0.89
C THR A 9 16.92 -10.21 -0.44
N PHE A 10 17.55 -10.81 -1.44
CA PHE A 10 16.96 -11.21 -2.70
C PHE A 10 15.91 -12.29 -2.38
N TRP A 11 14.62 -12.03 -2.59
CA TRP A 11 13.60 -13.06 -2.45
C TRP A 11 13.80 -14.15 -3.51
N PRO A 12 13.95 -15.43 -3.14
CA PRO A 12 14.11 -16.50 -4.10
C PRO A 12 12.72 -17.00 -4.52
N GLY A 13 12.38 -16.80 -5.78
CA GLY A 13 11.25 -17.50 -6.40
C GLY A 13 10.47 -16.64 -7.39
N THR A 14 10.99 -16.49 -8.60
CA THR A 14 10.12 -16.29 -9.78
C THR A 14 10.91 -16.72 -11.02
N SER A 15 10.73 -17.98 -11.39
CA SER A 15 10.99 -18.38 -12.78
C SER A 15 10.00 -17.61 -13.66
N PRO A 16 10.44 -17.01 -14.78
CA PRO A 16 9.53 -16.35 -15.70
C PRO A 16 8.64 -17.39 -16.40
N ASP A 17 7.34 -17.39 -16.07
CA ASP A 17 6.29 -18.15 -16.75
C ASP A 17 5.90 -17.38 -18.03
N PRO A 18 5.69 -18.01 -19.22
CA PRO A 18 5.47 -17.31 -20.48
C PRO A 18 4.07 -16.68 -20.63
N ARG A 19 3.30 -16.59 -19.55
CA ARG A 19 1.96 -15.99 -19.51
C ARG A 19 2.12 -14.58 -18.93
N GLY A 20 2.21 -13.59 -19.83
CA GLY A 20 2.47 -12.17 -19.58
C GLY A 20 2.41 -11.73 -18.12
N ASP A 21 3.55 -11.27 -17.59
CA ASP A 21 3.77 -10.92 -16.19
C ASP A 21 2.56 -10.27 -15.52
N VAL A 22 1.79 -11.07 -14.77
CA VAL A 22 0.67 -10.55 -14.00
C VAL A 22 1.26 -9.95 -12.73
N LEU A 23 1.64 -8.66 -12.82
CA LEU A 23 2.21 -7.94 -11.69
C LEU A 23 1.18 -7.82 -10.54
N PRO A 24 1.61 -7.99 -9.27
CA PRO A 24 0.75 -7.71 -8.12
C PRO A 24 0.29 -6.25 -8.14
N THR A 25 -0.87 -5.96 -7.56
CA THR A 25 -1.44 -4.60 -7.55
C THR A 25 -1.12 -3.86 -6.25
N LEU A 26 -0.63 -2.63 -6.34
CA LEU A 26 -0.47 -1.72 -5.20
C LEU A 26 -1.70 -0.82 -5.12
N TYR A 27 -2.60 -1.11 -4.18
CA TYR A 27 -3.72 -0.23 -3.86
C TYR A 27 -3.28 0.88 -2.91
N CYS A 28 -3.92 2.04 -2.98
CA CYS A 28 -3.62 3.15 -2.09
C CYS A 28 -4.82 3.43 -1.19
N TYR A 29 -4.56 3.82 0.06
CA TYR A 29 -5.60 4.24 0.98
C TYR A 29 -5.20 5.53 1.70
N ALA A 30 -6.15 6.46 1.82
CA ALA A 30 -5.97 7.69 2.58
C ALA A 30 -7.30 8.15 3.19
N CYS A 31 -7.28 8.62 4.44
CA CYS A 31 -8.38 9.40 5.00
C CYS A 31 -8.31 10.88 4.54
N GLU A 32 -9.40 11.38 3.97
CA GLU A 32 -9.54 12.76 3.44
C GLU A 32 -9.31 13.81 4.54
N ARG A 33 -9.81 13.58 5.76
CA ARG A 33 -9.68 14.53 6.88
C ARG A 33 -8.23 14.85 7.27
N LEU A 34 -7.29 13.97 6.93
CA LEU A 34 -5.86 14.15 7.18
C LEU A 34 -5.11 14.73 5.97
N VAL A 35 -5.78 14.79 4.82
CA VAL A 35 -5.29 15.42 3.60
C VAL A 35 -5.82 16.85 3.60
N ARG A 36 -4.92 17.83 3.71
CA ARG A 36 -5.32 19.24 3.84
C ARG A 36 -5.88 19.77 2.53
N ARG A 37 -5.46 19.22 1.39
CA ARG A 37 -5.84 19.66 0.04
C ARG A 37 -5.87 18.49 -0.95
N LEU A 38 -6.66 18.62 -2.01
CA LEU A 38 -6.65 17.69 -3.16
C LEU A 38 -5.24 17.42 -3.71
N ARG A 39 -4.35 18.43 -3.65
CA ARG A 39 -2.94 18.27 -4.02
C ARG A 39 -2.23 17.18 -3.21
N ASP A 40 -2.53 17.03 -1.92
CA ASP A 40 -1.86 16.02 -1.12
C ASP A 40 -2.32 14.60 -1.54
N LEU A 41 -3.55 14.42 -2.06
CA LEU A 41 -3.97 13.15 -2.66
C LEU A 41 -3.20 12.85 -3.96
N VAL A 42 -2.89 13.87 -4.76
CA VAL A 42 -2.03 13.72 -5.95
C VAL A 42 -0.63 13.30 -5.54
N ASP A 43 -0.05 13.97 -4.55
CA ASP A 43 1.28 13.65 -4.03
C ASP A 43 1.35 12.20 -3.49
N VAL A 44 0.26 11.72 -2.86
CA VAL A 44 0.12 10.32 -2.41
C VAL A 44 0.10 9.35 -3.59
N GLN A 45 -0.65 9.65 -4.65
CA GLN A 45 -0.66 8.81 -5.86
C GLN A 45 0.69 8.79 -6.56
N GLU A 46 1.37 9.93 -6.67
CA GLU A 46 2.71 10.01 -7.27
C GLU A 46 3.75 9.23 -6.46
N ALA A 47 3.69 9.31 -5.12
CA ALA A 47 4.56 8.53 -4.25
C ALA A 47 4.28 7.03 -4.39
N ALA A 48 3.01 6.61 -4.40
CA ALA A 48 2.63 5.23 -4.63
C ALA A 48 3.03 4.73 -6.03
N HIS A 49 2.90 5.57 -7.06
CA HIS A 49 3.32 5.24 -8.41
C HIS A 49 4.82 4.95 -8.48
N ARG A 50 5.66 5.80 -7.88
CA ARG A 50 7.11 5.57 -7.80
C ARG A 50 7.42 4.24 -7.12
N ILE A 51 6.78 3.96 -5.99
CA ILE A 51 6.96 2.69 -5.27
C ILE A 51 6.48 1.50 -6.11
N ALA A 52 5.38 1.65 -6.85
CA ALA A 52 4.86 0.61 -7.72
C ALA A 52 5.87 0.26 -8.82
N VAL A 53 6.44 1.27 -9.49
CA VAL A 53 7.49 1.08 -10.49
C VAL A 53 8.73 0.43 -9.87
N ASP A 54 9.22 0.96 -8.75
CA ASP A 54 10.46 0.50 -8.11
C ASP A 54 10.38 -0.95 -7.62
N ARG A 55 9.19 -1.39 -7.20
CA ARG A 55 8.98 -2.73 -6.62
C ARG A 55 8.24 -3.70 -7.54
N GLY A 56 7.98 -3.32 -8.80
CA GLY A 56 7.31 -4.19 -9.78
C GLY A 56 5.83 -4.45 -9.50
N TYR A 57 5.10 -3.46 -8.99
CA TYR A 57 3.64 -3.49 -8.86
C TYR A 57 2.96 -2.78 -10.02
N ARG A 58 1.74 -3.20 -10.35
CA ARG A 58 0.78 -2.37 -11.06
C ARG A 58 0.10 -1.42 -10.07
N LEU A 59 0.03 -0.13 -10.37
CA LEU A 59 -0.72 0.81 -9.53
C LEU A 59 -2.23 0.55 -9.65
N GLY A 60 -2.89 0.36 -8.51
CA GLY A 60 -4.33 0.22 -8.37
C GLY A 60 -5.02 1.56 -8.02
N PRO A 61 -6.35 1.55 -7.83
CA PRO A 61 -7.10 2.71 -7.38
C PRO A 61 -6.63 3.22 -6.00
N LEU A 62 -6.83 4.52 -5.80
CA LEU A 62 -6.79 5.16 -4.50
C LEU A 62 -8.19 5.11 -3.87
N PHE A 63 -8.27 4.51 -2.68
CA PHE A 63 -9.45 4.52 -1.83
C PHE A 63 -9.33 5.68 -0.85
N VAL A 64 -10.33 6.56 -0.85
CA VAL A 64 -10.36 7.74 0.01
C VAL A 64 -11.48 7.57 1.02
N GLU A 65 -11.14 7.58 2.30
CA GLU A 65 -12.12 7.56 3.37
C GLU A 65 -12.54 9.00 3.69
N GLU A 66 -13.80 9.34 3.39
CA GLU A 66 -14.36 10.70 3.54
C GLU A 66 -14.86 10.94 4.98
N ASP A 67 -15.29 9.88 5.66
CA ASP A 67 -15.85 9.91 7.01
C ASP A 67 -15.35 8.75 7.89
N ASP A 68 -16.00 8.50 9.01
CA ASP A 68 -15.60 7.46 9.96
C ASP A 68 -16.36 6.13 9.70
N SER A 69 -16.97 5.95 8.51
CA SER A 69 -17.82 4.78 8.18
C SER A 69 -17.03 3.52 7.83
N GLY A 70 -15.80 3.66 7.32
CA GLY A 70 -14.98 2.52 6.88
C GLY A 70 -15.36 1.97 5.51
N GLN A 71 -16.21 2.66 4.74
CA GLN A 71 -16.64 2.18 3.41
C GLN A 71 -15.48 2.07 2.43
N ALA A 72 -14.55 3.05 2.44
CA ALA A 72 -13.39 2.99 1.56
C ALA A 72 -12.45 1.84 1.96
N MET A 73 -12.29 1.60 3.27
CA MET A 73 -11.56 0.45 3.80
C MET A 73 -12.18 -0.89 3.40
N GLU A 74 -13.51 -1.04 3.48
CA GLU A 74 -14.20 -2.26 3.06
C GLU A 74 -14.02 -2.52 1.56
N ALA A 75 -14.14 -1.47 0.74
CA ALA A 75 -13.91 -1.56 -0.70
C ALA A 75 -12.45 -1.94 -1.03
N LEU A 76 -11.48 -1.40 -0.30
CA LEU A 76 -10.07 -1.78 -0.40
C LEU A 76 -9.86 -3.26 -0.09
N ILE A 77 -10.42 -3.76 1.03
CA ILE A 77 -10.29 -5.17 1.42
C ILE A 77 -10.92 -6.09 0.37
N CYS A 78 -12.10 -5.74 -0.14
CA CYS A 78 -12.75 -6.46 -1.23
C CYS A 78 -11.87 -6.51 -2.50
N ALA A 79 -11.27 -5.38 -2.88
CA ALA A 79 -10.39 -5.29 -4.04
C ALA A 79 -9.07 -6.06 -3.85
N ALA A 80 -8.50 -6.04 -2.65
CA ALA A 80 -7.29 -6.75 -2.29
C ALA A 80 -7.49 -8.27 -2.29
N THR A 81 -8.55 -8.76 -1.64
CA THR A 81 -8.89 -10.19 -1.56
C THR A 81 -9.29 -10.79 -2.90
N SER A 82 -9.90 -10.00 -3.79
CA SER A 82 -10.31 -10.44 -5.12
C SER A 82 -9.17 -10.46 -6.15
N ASN A 83 -7.99 -9.93 -5.80
CA ASN A 83 -6.87 -9.79 -6.74
C ASN A 83 -6.07 -11.09 -6.87
N ARG A 84 -6.21 -11.77 -8.02
CA ARG A 84 -5.53 -13.05 -8.29
C ARG A 84 -4.01 -12.95 -8.41
N ALA A 85 -3.47 -11.78 -8.73
CA ALA A 85 -2.03 -11.54 -8.84
C ALA A 85 -1.36 -11.27 -7.48
N GLY A 86 -2.17 -11.14 -6.43
CA GLY A 86 -1.76 -10.60 -5.15
C GLY A 86 -1.88 -9.08 -5.11
N ALA A 87 -1.96 -8.57 -3.88
CA ALA A 87 -2.14 -7.16 -3.59
C ALA A 87 -1.11 -6.69 -2.56
N ALA A 88 -0.82 -5.40 -2.57
CA ALA A 88 -0.17 -4.68 -1.49
C ALA A 88 -0.96 -3.40 -1.23
N VAL A 89 -0.82 -2.82 -0.03
CA VAL A 89 -1.47 -1.56 0.33
C VAL A 89 -0.43 -0.51 0.65
N ALA A 90 -0.60 0.66 0.06
CA ALA A 90 0.12 1.88 0.35
C ALA A 90 -0.75 2.87 1.12
N VAL A 91 -0.21 3.46 2.18
CA VAL A 91 -0.83 4.56 2.92
C VAL A 91 0.19 5.67 3.17
N PRO A 92 -0.21 6.94 3.33
CA PRO A 92 0.75 8.01 3.60
C PRO A 92 1.50 7.77 4.92
N HIS A 93 0.75 7.55 5.99
CA HIS A 93 1.24 7.14 7.31
C HIS A 93 0.13 6.41 8.08
N ARG A 94 0.49 5.72 9.17
CA ARG A 94 -0.47 4.94 9.98
C ARG A 94 -1.62 5.78 10.59
N GLY A 95 -1.42 7.08 10.72
CA GLY A 95 -2.44 8.00 11.24
C GLY A 95 -3.73 8.00 10.42
N HIS A 96 -3.70 7.62 9.14
CA HIS A 96 -4.89 7.49 8.30
C HIS A 96 -5.85 6.37 8.73
N PHE A 97 -5.45 5.52 9.68
CA PHE A 97 -6.33 4.50 10.28
C PHE A 97 -7.02 4.97 11.57
N VAL A 98 -6.53 6.04 12.22
CA VAL A 98 -7.07 6.53 13.50
C VAL A 98 -8.59 6.76 13.47
N PRO A 99 -9.18 7.31 12.39
CA PRO A 99 -10.63 7.49 12.32
C PRO A 99 -11.43 6.18 12.38
N LEU A 100 -10.81 5.06 11.96
CA LEU A 100 -11.44 3.74 11.93
C LEU A 100 -11.12 2.89 13.17
N GLY A 101 -10.25 3.36 14.06
CA GLY A 101 -9.80 2.61 15.25
C GLY A 101 -8.30 2.63 15.44
N TRP A 102 -7.75 1.59 16.08
CA TRP A 102 -6.32 1.53 16.40
C TRP A 102 -5.49 1.25 15.14
N PRO A 103 -4.49 2.10 14.81
CA PRO A 103 -3.72 1.93 13.59
C PRO A 103 -2.99 0.60 13.45
N ASP A 104 -2.54 0.01 14.55
CA ASP A 104 -1.83 -1.26 14.53
C ASP A 104 -2.76 -2.44 14.21
N GLU A 105 -4.03 -2.39 14.63
CA GLU A 105 -5.02 -3.41 14.28
C GLU A 105 -5.32 -3.40 12.78
N TRP A 106 -5.51 -2.20 12.21
CA TRP A 106 -5.75 -2.03 10.78
C TRP A 106 -4.54 -2.40 9.93
N GLN A 107 -3.32 -2.05 10.37
CA GLN A 107 -2.12 -2.51 9.69
C GLN A 107 -2.04 -4.04 9.71
N GLN A 108 -2.19 -4.68 10.87
CA GLN A 108 -2.10 -6.14 10.98
C GLN A 108 -3.15 -6.84 10.11
N LEU A 109 -4.38 -6.30 10.07
CA LEU A 109 -5.43 -6.82 9.20
C LEU A 109 -5.04 -6.73 7.73
N LEU A 110 -4.57 -5.57 7.26
CA LEU A 110 -4.18 -5.39 5.87
C LEU A 110 -2.97 -6.26 5.48
N GLU A 111 -2.00 -6.41 6.38
CA GLU A 111 -0.85 -7.29 6.18
C GLU A 111 -1.26 -8.77 6.14
N LEU A 112 -2.23 -9.17 6.97
CA LEU A 112 -2.82 -10.50 6.94
C LEU A 112 -3.60 -10.76 5.63
N VAL A 113 -4.44 -9.81 5.22
CA VAL A 113 -5.27 -9.89 4.00
C VAL A 113 -4.41 -9.96 2.74
N THR A 114 -3.34 -9.16 2.69
CA THR A 114 -2.47 -9.09 1.51
C THR A 114 -1.30 -10.06 1.53
N GLY A 115 -0.97 -10.61 2.70
CA GLY A 115 0.25 -11.40 2.92
C GLY A 115 1.53 -10.58 2.75
N ARG A 116 1.45 -9.24 2.80
CA ARG A 116 2.57 -8.33 2.51
C ARG A 116 2.62 -7.18 3.52
N PRO A 117 3.83 -6.68 3.88
CA PRO A 117 3.95 -5.52 4.75
C PRO A 117 3.27 -4.28 4.15
N LEU A 118 2.68 -3.47 5.04
CA LEU A 118 2.10 -2.19 4.65
C LEU A 118 3.19 -1.25 4.11
N VAL A 119 2.90 -0.57 3.01
CA VAL A 119 3.80 0.40 2.39
C VAL A 119 3.45 1.80 2.89
N LEU A 120 4.43 2.52 3.43
CA LEU A 120 4.27 3.94 3.78
C LEU A 120 4.79 4.81 2.64
N THR A 121 3.99 5.75 2.15
CA THR A 121 4.36 6.63 1.03
C THR A 121 4.95 7.96 1.46
N SER A 122 4.67 8.40 2.70
CA SER A 122 5.36 9.54 3.29
C SER A 122 6.60 9.09 4.05
N PRO A 123 7.69 9.87 4.03
CA PRO A 123 8.79 9.64 4.96
C PRO A 123 8.25 9.67 6.39
N ALA A 124 8.72 8.75 7.24
CA ALA A 124 8.45 8.85 8.67
C ALA A 124 8.90 10.24 9.18
N PRO A 125 8.11 10.90 10.04
CA PRO A 125 8.48 12.19 10.60
C PRO A 125 9.81 12.14 11.36
#